data_AF-A0A838WKK2-F1
#
_entry.id   AF-A0A838WKK2-F1
#
_cell.length_a   1.000
_cell.length_b   1.000
_cell.length_c   1.000
_cell.angle_alpha   90.00
_cell.angle_beta   90.00
_cell.angle_gamma   90.00
#
_symmetry.space_group_name_H-M   'P 1'
#
loop_
_entity.id
_entity.type
_entity.pdbx_description
1 polymer ?
#
loop_
_entity_poly.entity_id
_entity_poly.type
_entity_poly.pdbx_seq_one_letter_code
_entity_poly.pdbx_strand_id
1 'polypeptide(L)'
;MSFKYQKYQELKTLVELLLSDVNKAHVYDPTWKSLLGEISGFFAREIAVFTDLESRQQSYQTEISKQIRLLELDMMFLQSAKQTLTIKSRLESIQQRAETLIRYCQNILEISY
;
A
#
# COMPACT_ATOMS: atom_id res chain seq x y z
N MET A 1 0.37 -10.06 -20.63
CA MET A 1 -0.23 -9.24 -19.56
C MET A 1 -0.12 -7.78 -19.99
N SER A 2 -1.21 -7.00 -20.00
CA SER A 2 -1.16 -5.59 -20.44
C SER A 2 -0.26 -4.74 -19.53
N PHE A 3 0.36 -3.70 -20.08
CA PHE A 3 1.27 -2.77 -19.39
C PHE A 3 0.67 -2.23 -18.07
N LYS A 4 -0.63 -1.87 -18.09
CA LYS A 4 -1.36 -1.42 -16.89
C LYS A 4 -1.33 -2.46 -15.78
N TYR A 5 -1.63 -3.72 -16.09
CA TYR A 5 -1.67 -4.79 -15.09
C TYR A 5 -0.28 -5.13 -14.57
N GLN A 6 0.76 -4.99 -15.40
CA GLN A 6 2.14 -5.08 -14.91
C GLN A 6 2.44 -4.04 -13.83
N LYS A 7 1.98 -2.79 -13.99
CA LYS A 7 2.17 -1.74 -12.97
C LYS A 7 1.45 -2.05 -11.66
N TYR A 8 0.23 -2.58 -11.73
CA TYR A 8 -0.47 -3.03 -10.51
C TYR A 8 0.20 -4.23 -9.84
N GLN A 9 0.83 -5.12 -10.60
CA GLN A 9 1.65 -6.21 -10.05
C GLN A 9 2.91 -5.69 -9.36
N GLU A 10 3.61 -4.71 -9.96
CA GLU A 10 4.78 -4.05 -9.36
C GLU A 10 4.41 -3.34 -8.05
N LEU A 11 3.31 -2.58 -8.03
CA LEU A 11 2.79 -1.96 -6.81
C LEU A 11 2.47 -3.01 -5.73
N LYS A 12 1.79 -4.09 -6.10
CA LYS A 12 1.47 -5.18 -5.18
C LYS A 12 2.74 -5.73 -4.52
N THR A 13 3.80 -5.97 -5.30
CA THR A 13 5.07 -6.49 -4.79
C THR A 13 5.75 -5.52 -3.82
N LEU A 14 5.72 -4.20 -4.09
CA LEU A 14 6.23 -3.20 -3.15
C LEU A 14 5.47 -3.22 -1.81
N VAL A 15 4.14 -3.35 -1.85
CA VAL A 15 3.31 -3.44 -0.65
C VAL A 15 3.52 -4.76 0.09
N GLU A 16 3.71 -5.88 -0.62
CA GLU A 16 4.05 -7.18 -0.03
C GLU A 16 5.39 -7.16 0.70
N LEU A 17 6.40 -6.45 0.15
CA LEU A 17 7.68 -6.24 0.82
C LEU A 17 7.49 -5.51 2.15
N LEU A 18 6.74 -4.39 2.14
CA LEU A 18 6.44 -3.65 3.37
C LEU A 18 5.71 -4.51 4.39
N LEU A 19 4.67 -5.25 3.95
CA LEU A 19 3.90 -6.12 4.84
C LEU A 19 4.76 -7.22 5.48
N SER A 20 5.65 -7.83 4.70
CA SER A 20 6.60 -8.85 5.19
C SER A 20 7.49 -8.33 6.32
N ASP A 21 7.96 -7.10 6.19
CA ASP A 21 8.81 -6.46 7.20
C ASP A 21 8.00 -6.06 8.43
N VAL A 22 6.84 -5.43 8.24
CA VAL A 22 5.94 -5.04 9.34
C VAL A 22 5.47 -6.27 10.14
N ASN A 23 5.22 -7.40 9.50
CA ASN A 23 4.80 -8.64 10.18
C ASN A 23 5.85 -9.23 11.12
N LYS A 24 7.14 -8.94 10.89
CA LYS A 24 8.26 -9.42 11.74
C LYS A 24 8.63 -8.42 12.83
N ALA A 25 8.14 -7.19 12.72
CA ALA A 25 8.58 -6.08 13.54
C ALA A 25 7.78 -5.94 14.83
N HIS A 26 8.46 -5.44 15.87
CA HIS A 26 7.87 -5.10 17.16
C HIS A 26 7.92 -3.58 17.43
N VAL A 27 8.67 -2.85 16.61
CA VAL A 27 8.87 -1.40 16.68
C VAL A 27 8.97 -0.84 15.26
N TYR A 28 8.89 0.48 15.14
CA TYR A 28 9.09 1.18 13.87
C TYR A 28 10.50 0.97 13.31
N ASP A 29 10.58 0.64 12.02
CA ASP A 29 11.83 0.66 11.25
C ASP A 29 11.88 1.92 10.35
N PRO A 30 12.92 2.77 10.47
CA PRO A 30 13.07 3.96 9.62
C PRO A 30 13.12 3.66 8.10
N THR A 31 13.54 2.46 7.69
CA THR A 31 13.59 2.06 6.28
C THR A 31 12.21 2.04 5.62
N TRP A 32 11.15 1.79 6.41
CA TRP A 32 9.77 1.78 5.91
C TRP A 32 9.32 3.14 5.38
N LYS A 33 9.90 4.25 5.87
CA LYS A 33 9.61 5.57 5.32
C LYS A 33 10.05 5.68 3.86
N SER A 34 11.23 5.12 3.54
CA SER A 34 11.74 5.12 2.17
C SER A 34 10.87 4.25 1.28
N LEU A 35 10.55 3.03 1.74
CA LEU A 35 9.70 2.11 0.98
C LEU A 35 8.28 2.67 0.78
N LEU A 36 7.71 3.34 1.78
CA LEU A 36 6.41 3.99 1.64
C LEU A 36 6.46 5.18 0.68
N GLY A 37 7.56 5.94 0.67
CA GLY A 37 7.82 6.97 -0.33
C GLY A 37 7.90 6.39 -1.75
N GLU A 38 8.51 5.22 -1.90
CA GLU A 38 8.55 4.49 -3.17
C GLU A 38 7.15 4.01 -3.60
N ILE A 39 6.37 3.41 -2.71
CA ILE A 39 4.98 2.98 -2.99
C ILE A 39 4.13 4.17 -3.45
N SER A 40 4.16 5.28 -2.71
CA SER A 40 3.38 6.48 -2.99
C SER A 40 3.82 7.14 -4.30
N GLY A 41 5.13 7.30 -4.49
CA GLY A 41 5.72 7.89 -5.69
C GLY A 41 5.57 7.01 -6.94
N PHE A 42 5.59 5.68 -6.81
CA PHE A 42 5.32 4.76 -7.90
C PHE A 42 3.86 4.83 -8.31
N PHE A 43 2.92 4.77 -7.36
CA PHE A 43 1.50 4.88 -7.67
C PHE A 43 1.18 6.18 -8.40
N ALA A 44 1.67 7.33 -7.89
CA ALA A 44 1.41 8.63 -8.50
C ALA A 44 1.96 8.75 -9.93
N ARG A 45 3.16 8.22 -10.20
CA ARG A 45 3.81 8.34 -11.52
C ARG A 45 3.31 7.32 -12.54
N GLU A 46 3.10 6.09 -12.12
CA GLU A 46 2.93 4.95 -13.02
C GLU A 46 1.49 4.45 -13.11
N ILE A 47 0.65 4.75 -12.12
CA ILE A 47 -0.71 4.18 -12.03
C ILE A 47 -1.78 5.26 -12.05
N ALA A 48 -1.63 6.34 -11.27
CA ALA A 48 -2.62 7.40 -11.18
C ALA A 48 -2.82 8.15 -12.51
N VAL A 49 -1.86 8.03 -13.43
CA VAL A 49 -1.91 8.62 -14.78
C VAL A 49 -2.85 7.88 -15.73
N PHE A 50 -3.33 6.68 -15.38
CA PHE A 50 -4.30 5.95 -16.21
C PHE A 50 -5.67 6.60 -16.10
N THR A 51 -6.16 7.18 -17.20
CA THR A 51 -7.45 7.88 -17.27
C THR A 51 -8.51 7.14 -18.08
N ASP A 52 -8.14 6.14 -18.88
CA ASP A 52 -9.03 5.34 -19.74
C ASP A 52 -9.52 4.06 -19.04
N LEU A 53 -9.80 4.16 -17.74
CA LEU A 53 -10.21 3.03 -16.92
C LEU A 53 -11.72 2.82 -16.98
N GLU A 54 -12.15 1.56 -17.05
CA GLU A 54 -13.54 1.22 -16.77
C GLU A 54 -13.90 1.56 -15.32
N SER A 55 -15.19 1.83 -15.07
CA SER A 55 -15.70 2.27 -13.76
C SER A 55 -15.17 1.45 -12.57
N ARG A 56 -15.13 0.11 -12.70
CA ARG A 56 -14.62 -0.77 -11.65
C ARG A 56 -13.12 -0.57 -11.38
N GLN A 57 -12.32 -0.40 -12.43
CA GLN A 57 -10.88 -0.15 -12.31
C GLN A 57 -10.60 1.24 -11.73
N GLN A 58 -11.36 2.25 -12.14
CA GLN A 58 -11.27 3.60 -11.60
C GLN A 58 -11.63 3.64 -10.10
N SER A 59 -12.65 2.89 -9.69
CA SER A 59 -13.03 2.73 -8.28
C SER A 59 -11.88 2.14 -7.45
N TYR A 60 -11.26 1.04 -7.92
CA TYR A 60 -10.11 0.47 -7.21
C TYR A 60 -8.89 1.37 -7.22
N GLN A 61 -8.60 2.10 -8.32
CA GLN A 61 -7.51 3.09 -8.35
C GLN A 61 -7.73 4.17 -7.27
N THR A 62 -8.96 4.64 -7.09
CA THR A 62 -9.34 5.62 -6.07
C THR A 62 -9.14 5.07 -4.66
N GLU A 63 -9.62 3.85 -4.39
CA GLU A 63 -9.44 3.22 -3.08
C GLU A 63 -7.96 2.91 -2.78
N ILE A 64 -7.15 2.52 -3.78
CA ILE A 64 -5.70 2.35 -3.61
C ILE A 64 -5.05 3.68 -3.20
N SER A 65 -5.36 4.77 -3.92
CA SER A 65 -4.84 6.11 -3.57
C SER A 65 -5.16 6.49 -2.12
N LYS A 66 -6.42 6.28 -1.71
CA LYS A 66 -6.89 6.54 -0.35
C LYS A 66 -6.17 5.67 0.68
N GLN A 67 -5.99 4.38 0.42
CA GLN A 67 -5.32 3.49 1.37
C GLN A 67 -3.82 3.80 1.49
N ILE A 68 -3.14 4.21 0.40
CA ILE A 68 -1.75 4.70 0.47
C ILE A 68 -1.67 5.92 1.39
N ARG A 69 -2.59 6.89 1.24
CA ARG A 69 -2.59 8.08 2.10
C ARG A 69 -2.84 7.76 3.57
N LEU A 70 -3.75 6.82 3.85
CA LEU A 70 -4.00 6.38 5.23
C LEU A 70 -2.81 5.60 5.80
N LEU A 71 -2.08 4.85 4.98
CA LEU A 71 -0.87 4.13 5.37
C LEU A 71 0.26 5.10 5.76
N GLU A 72 0.41 6.21 5.03
CA GLU A 72 1.33 7.31 5.40
C GLU A 72 1.01 7.87 6.79
N LEU A 73 -0.27 8.09 7.09
CA LEU A 73 -0.69 8.58 8.41
C LEU A 73 -0.42 7.55 9.51
N ASP A 74 -0.76 6.28 9.29
CA ASP A 74 -0.47 5.23 10.27
C ASP A 74 1.02 5.10 10.56
N MET A 75 1.85 5.23 9.54
CA MET A 75 3.31 5.21 9.67
C MET A 75 3.84 6.39 10.50
N MET A 76 3.32 7.60 10.27
CA MET A 76 3.65 8.77 11.08
C MET A 76 3.24 8.59 12.55
N PHE A 77 2.04 8.04 12.81
CA PHE A 77 1.59 7.78 14.17
C PHE A 77 2.45 6.73 14.87
N LEU A 78 2.79 5.65 14.17
CA LEU A 78 3.67 4.61 14.69
C LEU A 78 5.05 5.16 15.07
N GLN A 79 5.65 5.99 14.20
CA GLN A 79 6.96 6.61 14.46
C GLN A 79 6.96 7.44 15.76
N SER A 80 5.85 8.09 16.08
CA SER A 80 5.69 8.92 17.29
C SER A 80 5.30 8.13 18.56
N ALA A 81 4.89 6.87 18.41
CA ALA A 81 4.37 6.06 19.50
C ALA A 81 5.48 5.60 20.44
N LYS A 82 5.26 5.75 21.75
CA LYS A 82 6.24 5.36 22.80
C LYS A 82 5.77 4.19 23.66
N GLN A 83 4.45 4.00 23.77
CA GLN A 83 3.88 2.94 24.59
C GLN A 83 3.75 1.65 23.78
N THR A 84 4.21 0.53 24.33
CA THR A 84 4.21 -0.78 23.66
C THR A 84 2.82 -1.19 23.16
N LEU A 85 1.77 -0.95 23.94
CA LEU A 85 0.39 -1.25 23.53
C LEU A 85 -0.05 -0.41 22.31
N THR A 86 0.30 0.88 22.30
CA THR A 86 0.03 1.76 21.16
C THR A 86 0.83 1.33 19.93
N ILE A 87 2.11 1.00 20.09
CA ILE A 87 2.97 0.51 19.00
C ILE A 87 2.35 -0.74 18.37
N LYS A 88 1.95 -1.72 19.18
CA LYS A 88 1.32 -2.96 18.70
C LYS A 88 0.03 -2.68 17.92
N SER A 89 -0.87 -1.87 18.47
CA SER A 89 -2.13 -1.51 17.79
C SER A 89 -1.90 -0.77 16.47
N ARG A 90 -0.86 0.07 16.39
CA ARG A 90 -0.47 0.75 15.15
C ARG A 90 0.12 -0.20 14.12
N LEU A 91 0.98 -1.14 14.52
CA LEU A 91 1.49 -2.19 13.64
C LEU A 91 0.34 -3.03 13.05
N GLU A 92 -0.62 -3.45 13.87
CA GLU A 92 -1.82 -4.18 13.42
C GLU A 92 -2.63 -3.37 12.39
N SER A 93 -2.80 -2.07 12.62
CA SER A 93 -3.50 -1.19 11.67
C SER A 93 -2.77 -1.08 10.33
N ILE A 94 -1.44 -0.97 10.34
CA ILE A 94 -0.58 -0.94 9.14
C ILE A 94 -0.70 -2.27 8.39
N GLN A 95 -0.67 -3.40 9.09
CA GLN A 95 -0.81 -4.74 8.49
C GLN A 95 -2.14 -4.87 7.75
N GLN A 96 -3.26 -4.60 8.43
CA GLN A 96 -4.61 -4.67 7.84
C GLN A 96 -4.75 -3.77 6.61
N ARG A 97 -4.10 -2.60 6.63
CA ARG A 97 -4.14 -1.65 5.52
C ARG A 97 -3.32 -2.12 4.33
N ALA A 98 -2.11 -2.62 4.57
CA ALA A 98 -1.27 -3.20 3.52
C ALA A 98 -1.95 -4.42 2.86
N GLU A 99 -2.58 -5.30 3.65
CA GLU A 99 -3.40 -6.40 3.12
C GLU A 99 -4.56 -5.90 2.25
N THR A 100 -5.23 -4.83 2.66
CA THR A 100 -6.31 -4.22 1.88
C THR A 100 -5.81 -3.68 0.54
N LEU A 101 -4.66 -3.00 0.54
CA LEU A 101 -3.99 -2.53 -0.68
C LEU A 101 -3.64 -3.68 -1.63
N ILE A 102 -3.09 -4.77 -1.09
CA ILE A 102 -2.77 -5.98 -1.86
C ILE A 102 -4.04 -6.56 -2.49
N ARG A 103 -5.14 -6.67 -1.74
CA ARG A 103 -6.43 -7.14 -2.25
C ARG A 103 -6.97 -6.27 -3.38
N TYR A 104 -6.88 -4.95 -3.28
CA TYR A 104 -7.31 -4.08 -4.39
C TYR A 104 -6.44 -4.25 -5.63
N CYS A 105 -5.12 -4.42 -5.48
CA CYS A 105 -4.25 -4.73 -6.61
C CYS A 105 -4.63 -6.08 -7.22
N GLN A 106 -4.86 -7.12 -6.42
CA GLN A 106 -5.31 -8.44 -6.89
C GLN A 106 -6.62 -8.35 -7.66
N ASN A 107 -7.62 -7.65 -7.14
CA ASN A 107 -8.90 -7.48 -7.84
C ASN A 107 -8.74 -6.80 -9.21
N ILE A 108 -7.78 -5.88 -9.37
CA ILE A 108 -7.48 -5.29 -10.68
C ILE A 108 -6.81 -6.30 -11.60
N LEU A 109 -5.89 -7.12 -11.08
CA LEU A 109 -5.22 -8.17 -11.85
C LEU A 109 -6.19 -9.28 -12.28
N GLU A 110 -7.19 -9.61 -11.47
CA GLU A 110 -8.23 -10.57 -11.79
C GLU A 110 -9.15 -10.10 -12.93
N ILE A 111 -9.34 -8.79 -13.11
CA ILE A 111 -10.07 -8.24 -14.27
C ILE A 111 -9.30 -8.48 -15.58
N SER A 112 -8.00 -8.80 -15.52
CA SER A 112 -7.17 -9.04 -16.72
C SER A 112 -7.29 -10.43 -17.33
N TYR A 113 -7.95 -11.36 -16.64
CA TYR A 113 -8.16 -12.75 -17.05
C TYR A 113 -9.60 -12.97 -17.52
#